data_AF-X0VDZ4-F1
#
_entry.id   AF-X0VDZ4-F1
#
_cell.length_a   1.000
_cell.length_b   1.000
_cell.length_c   1.000
_cell.angle_alpha   90.00
_cell.angle_beta   90.00
_cell.angle_gamma   90.00
#
_symmetry.space_group_name_H-M   'P 1'
#
loop_
_entity.id
_entity.type
_entity.pdbx_description
1 polymer ?
#
loop_
_entity_poly.entity_id
_entity_poly.type
_entity_poly.pdbx_seq_one_letter_code
_entity_poly.pdbx_strand_id
1 'polypeptide(L)'
;MIERIKQDTQNKHEETKMYNELRIELGALATGMFYNAQEERIKAFNRIRQIIFRKIEGIDLTDKQDKKKEDEKHKEKYTDAKLLKYIQEQKAKLSKEEEDYIEKIMELLKNARTRENEHKALMAFYVEQEPIYKWLDNIKGISTLNSANLLQYFGYCEKAKHCSSLWKYAGLHVVDGKAPKLSKGAG
;
A
#
# COMPACT_ATOMS: atom_id res chain seq x y z
N MET A 1 -6.70 -33.15 -40.32
CA MET A 1 -7.76 -32.74 -39.37
C MET A 1 -7.26 -32.76 -37.92
N ILE A 2 -6.65 -33.86 -37.45
CA ILE A 2 -6.11 -34.00 -36.08
C ILE A 2 -4.99 -32.98 -35.78
N GLU A 3 -4.06 -32.73 -36.70
CA GLU A 3 -2.98 -31.75 -36.49
C GLU A 3 -3.47 -30.31 -36.36
N ARG A 4 -4.48 -29.90 -37.15
CA ARG A 4 -5.11 -28.58 -37.03
C ARG A 4 -5.78 -28.40 -35.66
N ILE A 5 -6.48 -29.42 -35.17
CA ILE A 5 -7.11 -29.39 -33.84
C ILE A 5 -6.05 -29.27 -32.73
N LYS A 6 -4.93 -29.99 -32.84
CA LYS A 6 -3.82 -29.88 -31.86
C LYS A 6 -3.20 -28.48 -31.85
N GLN A 7 -2.98 -27.90 -33.04
CA GLN A 7 -2.40 -26.58 -33.19
C GLN A 7 -3.34 -25.48 -32.67
N ASP A 8 -4.64 -25.56 -32.97
CA ASP A 8 -5.65 -24.65 -32.42
C ASP A 8 -5.76 -24.75 -30.90
N THR A 9 -5.60 -25.95 -30.34
CA THR A 9 -5.63 -26.18 -28.89
C THR A 9 -4.39 -25.58 -28.21
N GLN A 10 -3.22 -25.74 -28.81
CA GLN A 10 -1.97 -25.16 -28.30
C GLN A 10 -2.00 -23.64 -28.35
N ASN A 11 -2.46 -23.05 -29.46
CA ASN A 11 -2.58 -21.61 -29.60
C ASN A 11 -3.52 -21.00 -28.53
N LYS A 12 -4.68 -21.63 -28.30
CA LYS A 12 -5.60 -21.21 -27.22
C LYS A 12 -4.97 -21.29 -25.83
N HIS A 13 -4.15 -22.31 -25.58
CA HIS A 13 -3.46 -22.46 -24.30
C HIS A 13 -2.42 -21.36 -24.09
N GLU A 14 -1.63 -21.04 -25.11
CA GLU A 14 -0.63 -19.97 -25.08
C GLU A 14 -1.28 -18.59 -24.91
N GLU A 15 -2.39 -18.30 -25.62
CA GLU A 15 -3.16 -17.07 -25.46
C GLU A 15 -3.71 -16.92 -24.02
N THR A 16 -4.27 -18.00 -23.46
CA THR A 16 -4.79 -18.01 -22.08
C THR A 16 -3.67 -17.75 -21.07
N LYS A 17 -2.50 -18.38 -21.29
CA LYS A 17 -1.33 -18.18 -20.43
C LYS A 17 -0.84 -16.74 -20.47
N MET A 18 -0.67 -16.16 -21.65
CA MET A 18 -0.22 -14.78 -21.82
C MET A 18 -1.21 -13.78 -21.20
N TYR A 19 -2.52 -14.01 -21.39
CA TYR A 19 -3.56 -13.20 -20.75
C TYR A 19 -3.45 -13.24 -19.22
N ASN A 20 -3.24 -14.42 -18.65
CA ASN A 20 -3.09 -14.58 -17.20
C ASN A 20 -1.81 -13.91 -16.67
N GLU A 21 -0.71 -13.97 -17.41
CA GLU A 21 0.54 -13.28 -17.04
C GLU A 21 0.36 -11.76 -17.04
N LEU A 22 -0.19 -11.20 -18.13
CA LEU A 22 -0.48 -9.76 -18.21
C LEU A 22 -1.39 -9.30 -17.07
N ARG A 23 -2.45 -10.07 -16.79
CA ARG A 23 -3.40 -9.77 -15.71
C ARG A 23 -2.72 -9.70 -14.34
N ILE A 24 -1.81 -10.64 -14.03
CA ILE A 24 -1.06 -10.64 -12.77
C ILE A 24 -0.16 -9.42 -12.65
N GLU A 25 0.57 -9.10 -13.72
CA GLU A 25 1.48 -7.94 -13.74
C GLU A 25 0.72 -6.62 -13.59
N LEU A 26 -0.43 -6.47 -14.25
CA LEU A 26 -1.30 -5.31 -14.09
C LEU A 26 -1.85 -5.19 -12.66
N GLY A 27 -2.20 -6.31 -12.04
CA GLY A 27 -2.63 -6.36 -10.64
C GLY A 27 -1.54 -5.96 -9.65
N ALA A 28 -0.32 -6.45 -9.86
CA ALA A 28 0.85 -6.07 -9.08
C ALA A 28 1.17 -4.58 -9.24
N LEU A 29 1.09 -4.05 -10.47
CA LEU A 29 1.25 -2.63 -10.74
C LEU A 29 0.18 -1.80 -10.01
N ALA A 30 -1.11 -2.16 -10.11
CA ALA A 30 -2.20 -1.44 -9.45
C ALA A 30 -2.01 -1.40 -7.92
N THR A 31 -1.63 -2.54 -7.32
CA THR A 31 -1.34 -2.65 -5.89
C THR A 31 -0.14 -1.77 -5.51
N GLY A 32 0.94 -1.80 -6.29
CA GLY A 32 2.12 -0.96 -6.10
C GLY A 32 1.82 0.54 -6.20
N MET A 33 1.01 0.95 -7.18
CA MET A 33 0.59 2.35 -7.34
C MET A 33 -0.18 2.86 -6.11
N PHE A 34 -1.06 2.04 -5.53
CA PHE A 34 -1.74 2.39 -4.29
C PHE A 34 -0.76 2.61 -3.13
N TYR A 35 0.20 1.71 -2.94
CA TYR A 35 1.21 1.83 -1.87
C TYR A 35 2.11 3.06 -2.06
N ASN A 36 2.56 3.33 -3.28
CA ASN A 36 3.37 4.50 -3.58
C ASN A 36 2.62 5.80 -3.25
N ALA A 37 1.37 5.93 -3.71
CA ALA A 37 0.55 7.10 -3.43
C ALA A 37 0.27 7.27 -1.93
N GLN A 38 0.01 6.16 -1.23
CA GLN A 38 -0.17 6.16 0.22
C GLN A 38 1.09 6.60 0.96
N GLU A 39 2.25 6.08 0.59
CA GLU A 39 3.53 6.41 1.21
C GLU A 39 3.89 7.89 1.01
N GLU A 40 3.76 8.39 -0.22
CA GLU A 40 3.96 9.80 -0.54
C GLU A 40 3.07 10.71 0.30
N ARG A 41 1.78 10.39 0.37
CA ARG A 41 0.81 11.13 1.20
C ARG A 41 1.23 11.13 2.67
N ILE A 42 1.54 9.97 3.23
CA ILE A 42 1.94 9.84 4.65
C ILE A 42 3.20 10.67 4.93
N LYS A 43 4.23 10.55 4.08
CA LYS A 43 5.47 11.32 4.22
C LYS A 43 5.21 12.83 4.17
N ALA A 44 4.39 13.29 3.24
CA ALA A 44 4.05 14.70 3.09
C ALA A 44 3.28 15.23 4.31
N PHE A 45 2.23 14.53 4.76
CA PHE A 45 1.47 14.90 5.97
C PHE A 45 2.35 14.95 7.22
N ASN A 46 3.21 13.96 7.41
CA ASN A 46 4.12 13.91 8.55
C ASN A 46 5.07 15.11 8.55
N ARG A 47 5.61 15.48 7.38
CA ARG A 47 6.53 16.62 7.26
C ARG A 47 5.85 17.95 7.57
N ILE A 48 4.65 18.17 7.04
CA ILE A 48 3.89 19.40 7.30
C ILE A 48 3.48 19.50 8.77
N ARG A 49 3.01 18.38 9.36
CA ARG A 49 2.72 18.30 10.79
C ARG A 49 3.91 18.73 11.64
N GLN A 50 5.10 18.22 11.34
CA GLN A 50 6.32 18.55 12.08
C GLN A 50 6.69 20.03 11.94
N ILE A 51 6.64 20.58 10.72
CA ILE A 51 6.96 21.99 10.47
C ILE A 51 6.00 22.91 11.25
N ILE A 52 4.70 22.65 11.14
CA ILE A 52 3.65 23.44 11.78
C ILE A 52 3.77 23.36 13.30
N PHE A 53 3.97 22.15 13.84
CA PHE A 53 4.17 21.94 15.27
C PHE A 53 5.35 22.74 15.80
N ARG A 54 6.53 22.59 15.18
CA ARG A 54 7.75 23.28 15.62
C ARG A 54 7.58 24.79 15.58
N LYS A 55 6.96 25.31 14.52
CA LYS A 55 6.64 26.74 14.40
C LYS A 55 5.72 27.23 15.53
N ILE A 56 4.63 26.51 15.82
CA ILE A 56 3.64 26.89 16.84
C ILE A 56 4.18 26.80 18.27
N GLU A 57 5.07 25.85 18.53
CA GLU A 57 5.74 25.66 19.82
C GLU A 57 7.02 26.49 19.97
N GLY A 58 7.43 27.23 18.93
CA GLY A 58 8.65 28.03 18.94
C GLY A 58 9.95 27.22 18.97
N ILE A 59 9.91 25.97 18.50
CA ILE A 59 11.06 25.08 18.36
C ILE A 59 11.77 25.41 17.04
N ASP A 60 13.10 25.46 17.05
CA ASP A 60 13.88 25.69 15.84
C ASP A 60 13.67 24.54 14.83
N LEU A 61 13.44 24.89 13.56
CA LEU A 61 13.28 23.91 12.49
C LEU A 61 14.59 23.16 12.20
N THR A 62 15.74 23.72 12.57
CA THR A 62 17.07 23.14 12.36
C THR A 62 17.52 22.22 13.50
N ASP A 63 16.85 22.27 14.65
CA ASP A 63 17.19 21.43 15.80
C ASP A 63 17.06 19.93 15.49
N LYS A 64 18.03 19.15 16.00
CA LYS A 64 18.04 17.69 15.85
C LYS A 64 16.71 17.10 16.35
N GLN A 65 16.03 16.36 15.47
CA GLN A 65 14.76 15.70 15.77
C GLN A 65 14.92 14.62 16.85
N ASP A 66 14.26 14.80 17.99
CA ASP A 66 13.97 13.70 18.91
C ASP A 66 12.66 13.04 18.48
N LYS A 67 12.74 12.19 17.44
CA LYS A 67 11.58 11.54 16.81
C LYS A 67 10.65 10.88 17.83
N LYS A 68 11.22 10.27 18.88
CA LYS A 68 10.44 9.48 19.85
C LYS A 68 9.56 10.37 20.73
N LYS A 69 10.10 11.48 21.24
CA LYS A 69 9.34 12.44 22.05
C LYS A 69 8.35 13.26 21.24
N GLU A 70 8.74 13.64 20.02
CA GLU A 70 7.86 14.38 19.10
C GLU A 70 6.68 13.48 18.70
N ASP A 71 6.91 12.24 18.25
CA ASP A 71 5.87 11.29 17.84
C ASP A 71 4.89 10.92 18.97
N GLU A 72 5.34 10.82 20.22
CA GLU A 72 4.45 10.58 21.37
C GLU A 72 3.50 11.76 21.62
N LYS A 73 3.99 13.01 21.49
CA LYS A 73 3.15 14.21 21.56
C LYS A 73 2.21 14.36 20.34
N HIS A 74 2.54 13.72 19.22
CA HIS A 74 1.79 13.84 17.95
C HIS A 74 0.50 13.00 17.90
N LYS A 75 0.42 11.87 18.61
CA LYS A 75 -0.62 10.84 18.36
C LYS A 75 -2.07 11.30 18.58
N GLU A 76 -2.36 12.17 19.55
CA GLU A 76 -3.75 12.52 19.89
C GLU A 76 -4.28 13.81 19.23
N LYS A 77 -3.41 14.82 19.03
CA LYS A 77 -3.80 16.17 18.59
C LYS A 77 -3.65 16.42 17.10
N TYR A 78 -2.80 15.66 16.41
CA TYR A 78 -2.35 15.99 15.06
C TYR A 78 -2.77 14.98 13.98
N THR A 79 -3.89 14.27 14.16
CA THR A 79 -4.41 13.44 13.08
C THR A 79 -4.73 14.29 11.84
N ASP A 80 -4.65 13.70 10.65
CA ASP A 80 -4.84 14.43 9.37
C ASP A 80 -6.14 15.24 9.35
N ALA A 81 -7.21 14.72 9.96
CA ALA A 81 -8.51 15.38 10.07
C ALA A 81 -8.54 16.57 11.06
N LYS A 82 -7.69 16.54 12.09
CA LYS A 82 -7.64 17.57 13.14
C LYS A 82 -6.61 18.67 12.85
N LEU A 83 -5.65 18.41 11.97
CA LEU A 83 -4.55 19.33 11.66
C LEU A 83 -5.06 20.71 11.20
N LEU A 84 -6.05 20.75 10.29
CA LEU A 84 -6.64 22.02 9.83
C LEU A 84 -7.28 22.82 10.96
N LYS A 85 -8.06 22.15 11.81
CA LYS A 85 -8.71 22.78 12.95
C LYS A 85 -7.68 23.36 13.91
N TYR A 86 -6.61 22.61 14.17
CA TYR A 86 -5.53 23.06 15.04
C TYR A 86 -4.77 24.27 14.47
N ILE A 87 -4.49 24.28 13.16
CA ILE A 87 -3.89 25.45 12.48
C ILE A 87 -4.80 26.67 12.64
N GLN A 88 -6.10 26.50 12.45
CA GLN A 88 -7.08 27.58 12.62
C GLN A 88 -7.12 28.13 14.05
N GLU A 89 -7.02 27.26 15.06
CA GLU A 89 -6.98 27.64 16.48
C GLU A 89 -5.68 28.39 16.86
N GLN A 90 -4.60 28.22 16.09
CA GLN A 90 -3.29 28.83 16.36
C GLN A 90 -2.91 29.92 15.35
N LYS A 91 -3.87 30.44 14.56
CA LYS A 91 -3.63 31.48 13.54
C LYS A 91 -2.86 32.70 14.04
N ALA A 92 -3.07 33.11 15.30
CA ALA A 92 -2.36 34.24 15.89
C ALA A 92 -0.82 34.10 15.93
N LYS A 93 -0.29 32.88 15.75
CA LYS A 93 1.16 32.59 15.73
C LYS A 93 1.75 32.52 14.32
N LEU A 94 0.92 32.70 13.29
CA LEU A 94 1.31 32.60 11.89
C LEU A 94 1.20 33.96 11.22
N SER A 95 2.11 34.24 10.28
CA SER A 95 1.93 35.37 9.38
C SER A 95 0.88 35.05 8.32
N LYS A 96 0.30 36.08 7.71
CA LYS A 96 -0.67 35.89 6.61
C LYS A 96 -0.07 35.12 5.43
N GLU A 97 1.21 35.36 5.11
CA GLU A 97 1.92 34.63 4.05
C GLU A 97 2.09 33.15 4.41
N GLU A 98 2.45 32.84 5.66
CA GLU A 98 2.58 31.46 6.14
C GLU A 98 1.23 30.74 6.10
N GLU A 99 0.14 31.40 6.47
CA GLU A 99 -1.22 30.86 6.36
C GLU A 99 -1.57 30.52 4.90
N ASP A 100 -1.33 31.44 3.96
CA ASP A 100 -1.60 31.22 2.53
C ASP A 100 -0.79 30.04 1.96
N TYR A 101 0.48 29.89 2.37
CA TYR A 101 1.30 28.75 1.98
C TYR A 101 0.78 27.43 2.55
N ILE A 102 0.41 27.43 3.84
CA ILE A 102 -0.13 26.24 4.50
C ILE A 102 -1.44 25.81 3.84
N GLU A 103 -2.35 26.74 3.53
CA GLU A 103 -3.61 26.41 2.85
C GLU A 103 -3.39 25.75 1.48
N LYS A 104 -2.51 26.31 0.64
CA LYS A 104 -2.15 25.72 -0.67
C LYS A 104 -1.55 24.33 -0.54
N ILE A 105 -0.65 24.13 0.43
CA ILE A 105 -0.04 22.83 0.69
C ILE A 105 -1.11 21.83 1.18
N MET A 106 -2.03 22.24 2.06
CA MET A 106 -3.11 21.39 2.54
C MET A 106 -4.09 21.00 1.42
N GLU A 107 -4.32 21.86 0.44
CA GLU A 107 -5.07 21.54 -0.77
C GLU A 107 -4.36 20.45 -1.60
N LEU A 108 -3.05 20.58 -1.82
CA LEU A 108 -2.26 19.54 -2.50
C LEU A 108 -2.33 18.20 -1.78
N LEU A 109 -2.30 18.20 -0.44
CA LEU A 109 -2.44 16.99 0.37
C LEU A 109 -3.82 16.34 0.26
N LYS A 110 -4.90 17.16 0.20
CA LYS A 110 -6.25 16.65 -0.07
C LYS A 110 -6.30 15.98 -1.44
N ASN A 111 -5.71 16.60 -2.46
CA ASN A 111 -5.62 16.03 -3.80
C ASN A 111 -4.81 14.72 -3.82
N ALA A 112 -3.73 14.63 -3.04
CA ALA A 112 -2.97 13.39 -2.87
C ALA A 112 -3.82 12.27 -2.25
N ARG A 113 -4.68 12.59 -1.26
CA ARG A 113 -5.63 11.63 -0.69
C ARG A 113 -6.67 11.16 -1.72
N THR A 114 -7.16 12.05 -2.58
CA THR A 114 -8.05 11.69 -3.69
C THR A 114 -7.37 10.72 -4.65
N ARG A 115 -6.15 11.01 -5.08
CA ARG A 115 -5.37 10.11 -5.95
C ARG A 115 -5.13 8.73 -5.32
N GLU A 116 -4.81 8.67 -4.04
CA GLU A 116 -4.71 7.38 -3.35
C GLU A 116 -6.03 6.60 -3.37
N ASN A 117 -7.17 7.27 -3.19
CA ASN A 117 -8.47 6.62 -3.29
C ASN A 117 -8.76 6.12 -4.71
N GLU A 118 -8.34 6.85 -5.74
CA GLU A 118 -8.43 6.41 -7.14
C GLU A 118 -7.58 5.16 -7.38
N HIS A 119 -6.33 5.14 -6.89
CA HIS A 119 -5.48 3.95 -6.97
C HIS A 119 -6.06 2.77 -6.17
N LYS A 120 -6.66 3.04 -5.01
CA LYS A 120 -7.36 2.02 -4.22
C LYS A 120 -8.55 1.44 -4.98
N ALA A 121 -9.32 2.28 -5.68
CA ALA A 121 -10.44 1.83 -6.51
C ALA A 121 -9.97 0.98 -7.69
N LEU A 122 -8.87 1.36 -8.34
CA LEU A 122 -8.26 0.55 -9.40
C LEU A 122 -7.78 -0.82 -8.89
N MET A 123 -7.11 -0.84 -7.73
CA MET A 123 -6.70 -2.08 -7.07
C MET A 123 -7.92 -2.95 -6.71
N ALA A 124 -8.98 -2.35 -6.16
CA ALA A 124 -10.21 -3.05 -5.82
C ALA A 124 -10.88 -3.65 -7.07
N PHE A 125 -10.96 -2.89 -8.15
CA PHE A 125 -11.47 -3.37 -9.44
C PHE A 125 -10.72 -4.62 -9.90
N TYR A 126 -9.38 -4.61 -9.88
CA TYR A 126 -8.58 -5.78 -10.21
C TYR A 126 -8.92 -6.99 -9.32
N VAL A 127 -8.89 -6.80 -8.00
CA VAL A 127 -9.15 -7.86 -7.02
C VAL A 127 -10.54 -8.45 -7.18
N GLU A 128 -11.56 -7.63 -7.44
CA GLU A 128 -12.94 -8.08 -7.63
C GLU A 128 -13.15 -8.95 -8.87
N GLN A 129 -12.31 -8.79 -9.90
CA GLN A 129 -12.32 -9.68 -11.06
C GLN A 129 -11.75 -11.07 -10.73
N GLU A 130 -11.07 -11.24 -9.60
CA GLU A 130 -10.41 -12.49 -9.27
C GLU A 130 -11.37 -13.58 -8.78
N PRO A 131 -11.36 -14.80 -9.39
CA PRO A 131 -12.24 -15.88 -8.97
C PRO A 131 -12.13 -16.22 -7.48
N ILE A 132 -10.90 -16.17 -6.94
CA ILE A 132 -10.63 -16.46 -5.53
C ILE A 132 -11.15 -15.36 -4.59
N TYR A 133 -11.38 -14.14 -5.09
CA TYR A 133 -11.81 -13.03 -4.25
C TYR A 133 -13.17 -13.27 -3.61
N LYS A 134 -14.11 -13.89 -4.34
CA LYS A 134 -15.41 -14.30 -3.78
C LYS A 134 -15.27 -15.14 -2.52
N TRP A 135 -14.25 -15.98 -2.44
CA TRP A 135 -13.95 -16.75 -1.25
C TRP A 135 -13.23 -15.91 -0.18
N LEU A 136 -12.23 -15.11 -0.58
CA LEU A 136 -11.46 -14.26 0.35
C LEU A 136 -12.32 -13.21 1.06
N ASP A 137 -13.27 -12.59 0.37
CA ASP A 137 -14.17 -11.55 0.90
C ASP A 137 -15.08 -12.08 2.03
N ASN A 138 -15.34 -13.39 2.06
CA ASN A 138 -16.10 -14.02 3.13
C ASN A 138 -15.26 -14.31 4.40
N ILE A 139 -13.94 -14.12 4.35
CA ILE A 139 -13.06 -14.40 5.48
C ILE A 139 -12.93 -13.16 6.35
N LYS A 140 -13.38 -13.25 7.59
CA LYS A 140 -13.27 -12.15 8.57
C LYS A 140 -11.81 -11.70 8.72
N GLY A 141 -11.55 -10.42 8.44
CA GLY A 141 -10.23 -9.81 8.53
C GLY A 141 -9.43 -9.79 7.22
N ILE A 142 -9.91 -10.45 6.17
CA ILE A 142 -9.35 -10.35 4.82
C ILE A 142 -10.12 -9.27 4.07
N SER A 143 -9.53 -8.07 4.00
CA SER A 143 -10.06 -6.98 3.18
C SER A 143 -9.52 -7.07 1.75
N THR A 144 -10.10 -6.30 0.83
CA THR A 144 -9.61 -6.12 -0.54
C THR A 144 -8.11 -5.84 -0.61
N LEU A 145 -7.57 -5.05 0.33
CA LEU A 145 -6.14 -4.76 0.41
C LEU A 145 -5.31 -6.01 0.75
N ASN A 146 -5.76 -6.81 1.72
CA ASN A 146 -5.08 -8.06 2.06
C ASN A 146 -5.19 -9.06 0.91
N SER A 147 -6.32 -9.12 0.22
CA SER A 147 -6.49 -9.95 -0.98
C SER A 147 -5.55 -9.52 -2.10
N ALA A 148 -5.41 -8.21 -2.38
CA ALA A 148 -4.46 -7.69 -3.35
C ALA A 148 -3.03 -8.15 -3.03
N ASN A 149 -2.61 -8.03 -1.78
CA ASN A 149 -1.30 -8.48 -1.33
C ASN A 149 -1.12 -9.99 -1.50
N LEU A 150 -2.12 -10.80 -1.10
CA LEU A 150 -2.05 -12.25 -1.26
C LEU A 150 -1.88 -12.64 -2.73
N LEU A 151 -2.66 -12.01 -3.62
CA LEU A 151 -2.56 -12.23 -5.06
C LEU A 151 -1.20 -11.79 -5.62
N GLN A 152 -0.65 -10.67 -5.14
CA GLN A 152 0.66 -10.18 -5.56
C GLN A 152 1.79 -11.12 -5.11
N TYR A 153 1.76 -11.60 -3.86
CA TYR A 153 2.86 -12.40 -3.31
C TYR A 153 2.78 -13.88 -3.69
N PHE A 154 1.59 -14.47 -3.65
CA PHE A 154 1.40 -15.91 -3.88
C PHE A 154 0.92 -16.23 -5.30
N GLY A 155 0.45 -15.23 -6.06
CA GLY A 155 -0.19 -15.44 -7.35
C GLY A 155 -1.45 -16.31 -7.20
N TYR A 156 -1.65 -17.19 -8.18
CA TYR A 156 -2.72 -18.19 -8.13
C TYR A 156 -2.20 -19.53 -7.61
N CYS A 157 -3.03 -20.19 -6.80
CA CYS A 157 -2.75 -21.53 -6.26
C CYS A 157 -2.48 -22.58 -7.34
N GLU A 158 -2.92 -22.37 -8.58
CA GLU A 158 -2.63 -23.23 -9.74
C GLU A 158 -1.12 -23.36 -10.02
N LYS A 159 -0.33 -22.36 -9.63
CA LYS A 159 1.14 -22.41 -9.73
C LYS A 159 1.77 -23.31 -8.65
N ALA A 160 1.04 -23.64 -7.58
CA ALA A 160 1.52 -24.49 -6.51
C ALA A 160 1.19 -25.96 -6.78
N LYS A 161 2.21 -26.81 -6.95
CA LYS A 161 2.04 -28.25 -7.17
C LYS A 161 1.30 -28.95 -6.02
N HIS A 162 1.54 -28.49 -4.78
CA HIS A 162 0.92 -28.98 -3.55
C HIS A 162 0.76 -27.82 -2.57
N CYS A 163 -0.22 -27.87 -1.65
CA CYS A 163 -0.43 -26.84 -0.62
C CYS A 163 0.84 -26.57 0.21
N SER A 164 1.64 -27.60 0.51
CA SER A 164 2.92 -27.46 1.21
C SER A 164 3.95 -26.61 0.47
N SER A 165 3.79 -26.41 -0.85
CA SER A 165 4.66 -25.52 -1.64
C SER A 165 4.45 -24.05 -1.24
N LEU A 166 3.27 -23.70 -0.71
CA LEU A 166 2.98 -22.35 -0.23
C LEU A 166 3.79 -22.00 1.03
N TRP A 167 4.20 -23.00 1.81
CA TRP A 167 5.03 -22.79 3.02
C TRP A 167 6.41 -22.21 2.70
N LYS A 168 6.89 -22.33 1.44
CA LYS A 168 8.12 -21.68 0.97
C LYS A 168 8.06 -20.16 1.14
N TYR A 169 6.93 -19.55 0.79
CA TYR A 169 6.71 -18.11 0.89
C TYR A 169 6.67 -17.62 2.35
N ALA A 170 6.31 -18.49 3.29
CA ALA A 170 6.33 -18.19 4.73
C ALA A 170 7.68 -18.52 5.39
N GLY A 171 8.68 -19.02 4.64
CA GLY A 171 9.94 -19.51 5.21
C GLY A 171 9.80 -20.80 6.03
N LEU A 172 8.67 -21.51 5.90
CA LEU A 172 8.32 -22.72 6.66
C LEU A 172 8.45 -24.02 5.84
N HIS A 173 9.10 -23.96 4.68
CA HIS A 173 9.33 -25.14 3.85
C HIS A 173 10.38 -26.06 4.45
N VAL A 174 10.37 -27.35 4.12
CA VAL A 174 11.40 -28.29 4.59
C VAL A 174 12.60 -28.26 3.64
N VAL A 175 13.81 -28.13 4.19
CA VAL A 175 15.10 -28.28 3.49
C VAL A 175 15.83 -29.46 4.12
N ASP A 176 16.14 -30.48 3.33
CA ASP A 176 16.86 -31.69 3.78
C ASP A 176 16.24 -32.38 5.02
N GLY A 177 14.91 -32.49 5.04
CA GLY A 177 14.16 -33.13 6.13
C GLY A 177 14.08 -32.30 7.42
N LYS A 178 14.54 -31.04 7.41
CA LYS A 178 14.47 -30.13 8.57
C LYS A 178 13.79 -28.82 8.22
N ALA A 179 13.09 -28.22 9.19
CA ALA A 179 12.59 -26.87 9.06
C ALA A 179 13.78 -25.88 9.13
N PRO A 180 13.96 -24.97 8.16
CA PRO A 180 15.00 -23.97 8.15
C PRO A 180 14.78 -23.02 9.32
N LYS A 181 15.85 -22.72 10.07
CA LYS A 181 15.79 -21.73 11.14
C LYS A 181 15.82 -20.35 10.51
N LEU A 182 14.84 -19.50 10.84
CA LEU A 182 14.88 -18.09 10.49
C LEU A 182 16.12 -17.45 11.12
N SER A 183 17.07 -16.99 10.30
CA SER A 183 18.17 -16.15 10.77
C SER A 183 17.66 -14.72 10.94
N LYS A 184 17.87 -14.12 12.12
CA LYS A 184 17.59 -12.70 12.32
C LYS A 184 18.45 -11.88 11.36
N GLY A 185 17.82 -11.12 10.46
CA GLY A 185 18.49 -10.10 9.64
C GLY A 185 18.44 -10.27 8.13
N ALA A 186 17.81 -11.32 7.60
CA ALA A 186 17.58 -11.48 6.16
C ALA A 186 16.08 -11.33 5.84
N GLY A 187 15.63 -10.09 5.73
CA GLY A 187 14.27 -9.71 5.36
C GLY A 187 14.22 -8.23 5.05
#